data_AF-A0A9W6KYF9-F1
#
_entry.id   AF-A0A9W6KYF9-F1
#
_cell.length_a   1.000
_cell.length_b   1.000
_cell.length_c   1.000
_cell.angle_alpha   90.00
_cell.angle_beta   90.00
_cell.angle_gamma   90.00
#
_symmetry.space_group_name_H-M   'P 1'
#
loop_
_entity.id
_entity.type
_entity.pdbx_description
1 polymer ?
#
loop_
_entity_poly.entity_id
_entity_poly.type
_entity_poly.pdbx_seq_one_letter_code
_entity_poly.pdbx_strand_id
1 'polypeptide(L)'
;MHLALYLSESGVHAGGWRHPRSGMDTGANVELFRRLARSAEEACFDLAFLADKLAVDDVYGGTPDEVLRTRVNVHRDPVVLLTALAGATSRIGLAATASTTYSEPFHVARMFLPGIMPIVADTDSEARALEEELRSLVHPVAGLTFMSASMNYDLAKHPVDAPVPDVRSELRGSKGRFDYVIGHAIERGITLGELAVEYAASLSFPMLVGSPKTVADEMERWYSAGGADGFVIMPAFAPGSVDDFTRLVVPELQARGLFRREYTGTTLRDHLGLKRPAVATL
;
A
#
# COMPACT_ATOMS: atom_id res chain seq x y z
N MET A 1 -2.24 5.43 18.06
CA MET A 1 -1.88 4.91 16.73
C MET A 1 -2.31 5.87 15.63
N HIS A 2 -1.48 6.05 14.61
CA HIS A 2 -1.83 6.82 13.41
C HIS A 2 -2.19 5.92 12.23
N LEU A 3 -3.24 6.26 11.49
CA LEU A 3 -3.72 5.54 10.31
C LEU A 3 -3.65 6.43 9.06
N ALA A 4 -2.95 5.96 8.04
CA ALA A 4 -2.93 6.60 6.73
C ALA A 4 -3.59 5.68 5.68
N LEU A 5 -4.44 6.24 4.81
CA LEU A 5 -5.03 5.51 3.68
C LEU A 5 -4.16 5.73 2.45
N TYR A 6 -3.68 4.65 1.84
CA TYR A 6 -3.12 4.71 0.50
C TYR A 6 -4.22 4.82 -0.56
N LEU A 7 -4.27 5.95 -1.25
CA LEU A 7 -5.24 6.21 -2.32
C LEU A 7 -4.73 5.63 -3.65
N SER A 8 -5.47 4.64 -4.16
CA SER A 8 -5.23 3.99 -5.45
C SER A 8 -6.54 3.83 -6.22
N GLU A 9 -6.47 3.83 -7.55
CA GLU A 9 -7.65 3.62 -8.41
C GLU A 9 -8.26 2.22 -8.26
N SER A 10 -7.42 1.21 -8.08
CA SER A 10 -7.83 -0.21 -8.12
C SER A 10 -7.40 -1.02 -6.89
N GLY A 11 -6.85 -0.36 -5.88
CA GLY A 11 -6.14 -1.03 -4.78
C GLY A 11 -4.68 -1.28 -5.12
N VAL A 12 -3.99 -2.05 -4.29
CA VAL A 12 -2.57 -2.43 -4.51
C VAL A 12 -2.39 -3.86 -5.00
N HIS A 13 -3.42 -4.69 -4.87
CA HIS A 13 -3.39 -6.06 -5.38
C HIS A 13 -3.48 -6.06 -6.91
N ALA A 14 -2.58 -6.76 -7.60
CA ALA A 14 -2.47 -6.73 -9.06
C ALA A 14 -3.75 -7.18 -9.80
N GLY A 15 -4.54 -8.07 -9.18
CA GLY A 15 -5.84 -8.51 -9.70
C GLY A 15 -7.05 -7.67 -9.24
N GLY A 16 -6.87 -6.73 -8.31
CA GLY A 16 -7.97 -6.02 -7.63
C GLY A 16 -8.86 -5.20 -8.58
N TRP A 17 -8.31 -4.74 -9.70
CA TRP A 17 -9.06 -4.03 -10.74
C TRP A 17 -10.09 -4.91 -11.48
N ARG A 18 -9.94 -6.23 -11.46
CA ARG A 18 -10.85 -7.19 -12.12
C ARG A 18 -11.98 -7.68 -11.22
N HIS A 19 -11.91 -7.36 -9.93
CA HIS A 19 -12.90 -7.81 -8.96
C HIS A 19 -14.28 -7.16 -9.26
N PRO A 20 -15.42 -7.89 -9.17
CA PRO A 20 -16.74 -7.35 -9.53
C PRO A 20 -17.18 -6.13 -8.70
N ARG A 21 -16.64 -5.98 -7.47
CA ARG A 21 -16.86 -4.82 -6.59
C ARG A 21 -15.84 -3.69 -6.80
N SER A 22 -14.94 -3.80 -7.78
CA SER A 22 -14.00 -2.75 -8.13
C SER A 22 -14.74 -1.57 -8.78
N GLY A 23 -14.36 -0.35 -8.42
CA GLY A 23 -14.96 0.87 -8.99
C GLY A 23 -14.43 1.24 -10.38
N MET A 24 -13.66 0.36 -11.02
CA MET A 24 -13.03 0.60 -12.33
C MET A 24 -14.07 0.48 -13.45
N ASP A 25 -14.74 1.57 -13.77
CA ASP A 25 -15.71 1.64 -14.89
C ASP A 25 -15.13 2.40 -16.10
N THR A 26 -14.43 3.52 -15.90
CA THR A 26 -13.79 4.30 -16.97
C THR A 26 -12.72 5.23 -16.39
N GLY A 27 -11.70 5.57 -17.18
CA GLY A 27 -10.56 6.39 -16.75
C GLY A 27 -10.93 7.77 -16.20
N ALA A 28 -10.04 8.36 -15.41
CA ALA A 28 -10.13 9.72 -14.88
C ALA A 28 -11.21 9.99 -13.79
N ASN A 29 -11.59 9.02 -12.94
CA ASN A 29 -12.60 9.22 -11.88
C ASN A 29 -12.07 9.91 -10.60
N VAL A 30 -12.03 11.25 -10.58
CA VAL A 30 -11.69 12.04 -9.36
C VAL A 30 -12.68 11.82 -8.23
N GLU A 31 -13.94 11.52 -8.53
CA GLU A 31 -14.99 11.34 -7.51
C GLU A 31 -14.77 10.08 -6.68
N LEU A 32 -14.18 9.03 -7.26
CA LEU A 32 -13.73 7.86 -6.50
C LEU A 32 -12.76 8.25 -5.39
N PHE A 33 -11.72 9.04 -5.71
CA PHE A 33 -10.74 9.50 -4.73
C PHE A 33 -11.37 10.38 -3.66
N ARG A 34 -12.31 11.27 -4.04
CA ARG A 34 -13.06 12.08 -3.07
C ARG A 34 -13.89 11.23 -2.13
N ARG A 35 -14.56 10.20 -2.65
CA ARG A 35 -15.32 9.24 -1.83
C ARG A 35 -14.40 8.52 -0.85
N LEU A 36 -13.28 7.97 -1.33
CA LEU A 36 -12.30 7.28 -0.49
C LEU A 36 -11.74 8.18 0.61
N ALA A 37 -11.39 9.42 0.28
CA ALA A 37 -10.86 10.40 1.24
C ALA A 37 -11.93 10.82 2.27
N ARG A 38 -13.19 11.01 1.86
CA ARG A 38 -14.31 11.28 2.79
C ARG A 38 -14.57 10.12 3.72
N SER A 39 -14.63 8.89 3.19
CA SER A 39 -14.82 7.69 4.02
C SER A 39 -13.68 7.51 5.02
N ALA A 40 -12.43 7.78 4.62
CA ALA A 40 -11.28 7.77 5.53
C ALA A 40 -11.37 8.88 6.60
N GLU A 41 -11.80 10.08 6.22
CA GLU A 41 -12.00 11.21 7.13
C GLU A 41 -13.09 10.92 8.17
N GLU A 42 -14.24 10.38 7.73
CA GLU A 42 -15.36 9.95 8.57
C GLU A 42 -14.92 8.85 9.54
N ALA A 43 -14.03 7.96 9.11
CA ALA A 43 -13.39 6.94 9.94
C ALA A 43 -12.19 7.46 10.76
N CYS A 44 -11.97 8.78 10.82
CA CYS A 44 -10.95 9.46 11.61
C CYS A 44 -9.48 9.17 11.24
N PHE A 45 -9.18 8.75 10.01
CA PHE A 45 -7.79 8.55 9.53
C PHE A 45 -6.96 9.84 9.65
N ASP A 46 -5.67 9.73 9.92
CA ASP A 46 -4.75 10.87 10.02
C ASP A 46 -4.41 11.46 8.65
N LEU A 47 -4.31 10.59 7.65
CA LEU A 47 -3.69 10.93 6.38
C LEU A 47 -4.33 10.15 5.23
N ALA A 48 -4.60 10.80 4.11
CA ALA A 48 -4.75 10.15 2.83
C ALA A 48 -3.48 10.42 2.01
N PHE A 49 -2.86 9.35 1.52
CA PHE A 49 -1.56 9.35 0.87
C PHE A 49 -1.67 8.90 -0.59
N LEU A 50 -1.16 9.71 -1.50
CA LEU A 50 -1.05 9.39 -2.93
C LEU A 50 0.41 9.05 -3.26
N ALA A 51 0.69 7.84 -3.74
CA ALA A 51 1.98 7.59 -4.38
C ALA A 51 1.98 8.06 -5.82
N ASP A 52 3.17 8.38 -6.30
CA ASP A 52 3.39 8.85 -7.65
C ASP A 52 4.55 8.11 -8.30
N LYS A 53 4.47 7.99 -9.62
CA LYS A 53 5.48 7.42 -10.49
C LYS A 53 5.40 8.08 -11.86
N LEU A 54 6.49 8.75 -12.24
CA LEU A 54 6.58 9.51 -13.50
C LEU A 54 6.91 8.66 -14.73
N ALA A 55 6.85 7.32 -14.63
CA ALA A 55 7.24 6.42 -15.70
C ALA A 55 6.36 5.16 -15.72
N VAL A 56 6.09 4.67 -16.93
CA VAL A 56 5.55 3.33 -17.17
C VAL A 56 6.73 2.35 -17.16
N ASP A 57 6.56 1.20 -16.49
CA ASP A 57 7.59 0.17 -16.44
C ASP A 57 7.77 -0.53 -17.79
N ASP A 58 9.01 -0.62 -18.27
CA ASP A 58 9.38 -1.22 -19.57
C ASP A 58 10.52 -2.25 -19.46
N VAL A 59 10.98 -2.56 -18.24
CA VAL A 59 12.14 -3.44 -18.02
C VAL A 59 11.86 -4.89 -18.46
N TYR A 60 10.66 -5.40 -18.19
CA TYR A 60 10.32 -6.80 -18.48
C TYR A 60 10.14 -7.02 -19.98
N GLY A 61 11.03 -7.81 -20.58
CA GLY A 61 11.04 -8.02 -22.04
C GLY A 61 11.43 -6.77 -22.85
N GLY A 62 11.89 -5.69 -22.21
CA GLY A 62 12.32 -4.45 -22.86
C GLY A 62 11.18 -3.65 -23.53
N THR A 63 9.93 -3.88 -23.15
CA THR A 63 8.75 -3.19 -23.67
C THR A 63 7.70 -2.98 -22.55
N PRO A 64 6.90 -1.88 -22.57
CA PRO A 64 5.82 -1.68 -21.62
C PRO A 64 4.56 -2.53 -21.91
N ASP A 65 4.54 -3.30 -23.00
CA ASP A 65 3.32 -3.98 -23.48
C ASP A 65 2.64 -4.86 -22.42
N GLU A 66 3.41 -5.70 -21.72
CA GLU A 66 2.86 -6.59 -20.69
C GLU A 66 2.36 -5.80 -19.47
N VAL A 67 3.05 -4.73 -19.10
CA VAL A 67 2.66 -3.85 -18.00
C VAL A 67 1.31 -3.17 -18.34
N LEU A 68 1.15 -2.68 -19.56
CA LEU A 68 -0.08 -2.05 -20.03
C LEU A 68 -1.26 -3.01 -20.13
N ARG A 69 -1.02 -4.30 -20.40
CA ARG A 69 -2.08 -5.33 -20.48
C ARG A 69 -2.53 -5.84 -19.12
N THR A 70 -1.61 -5.91 -18.16
CA THR A 70 -1.83 -6.66 -16.91
C THR A 70 -2.10 -5.78 -15.69
N ARG A 71 -1.90 -4.46 -15.79
CA ARG A 71 -2.03 -3.52 -14.67
C ARG A 71 -2.70 -2.21 -15.05
N VAL A 72 -3.24 -1.54 -14.03
CA VAL A 72 -3.63 -0.14 -14.11
C VAL A 72 -2.38 0.74 -13.99
N ASN A 73 -2.05 1.47 -15.06
CA ASN A 73 -0.88 2.35 -15.14
C ASN A 73 -1.25 3.84 -15.29
N VAL A 74 -2.48 4.20 -14.91
CA VAL A 74 -2.95 5.59 -14.98
C VAL A 74 -2.62 6.28 -13.66
N HIS A 75 -1.51 7.02 -13.64
CA HIS A 75 -1.15 7.87 -12.51
C HIS A 75 -1.50 9.32 -12.84
N ARG A 76 -2.22 9.98 -11.92
CA ARG A 76 -2.48 11.42 -12.01
C ARG A 76 -1.41 12.17 -11.26
N ASP A 77 -1.18 13.40 -11.69
CA ASP A 77 -0.42 14.35 -10.88
C ASP A 77 -1.02 14.39 -9.47
N PRO A 78 -0.24 14.02 -8.45
CA PRO A 78 -0.77 13.89 -7.11
C PRO A 78 -1.09 15.26 -6.51
N VAL A 79 -0.44 16.35 -6.92
CA VAL A 79 -0.71 17.70 -6.41
C VAL A 79 -2.06 18.22 -6.89
N VAL A 80 -2.38 18.00 -8.17
CA VAL A 80 -3.71 18.32 -8.72
C VAL A 80 -4.80 17.53 -8.00
N LEU A 81 -4.55 16.25 -7.73
CA LEU A 81 -5.51 15.40 -7.04
C LEU A 81 -5.67 15.80 -5.56
N LEU A 82 -4.58 16.09 -4.84
CA LEU A 82 -4.64 16.64 -3.48
C LEU A 82 -5.46 17.93 -3.42
N THR A 83 -5.37 18.80 -4.43
CA THR A 83 -6.18 20.02 -4.54
C THR A 83 -7.68 19.69 -4.64
N ALA A 84 -8.03 18.70 -5.46
CA ALA A 84 -9.41 18.24 -5.61
C ALA A 84 -9.97 17.56 -4.34
N LEU A 85 -9.10 16.92 -3.55
CA LEU A 85 -9.44 16.28 -2.28
C LEU A 85 -9.57 17.29 -1.14
N ALA A 86 -8.72 18.32 -1.10
CA ALA A 86 -8.78 19.38 -0.10
C ALA A 86 -10.14 20.12 -0.11
N GLY A 87 -10.81 20.19 -1.25
CA GLY A 87 -12.18 20.72 -1.35
C GLY A 87 -13.30 19.75 -0.94
N ALA A 88 -12.97 18.46 -0.75
CA ALA A 88 -13.93 17.40 -0.40
C ALA A 88 -13.77 16.89 1.05
N THR A 89 -12.71 17.29 1.74
CA THR A 89 -12.37 16.87 3.11
C THR A 89 -12.00 18.09 3.95
N SER A 90 -12.13 17.99 5.27
CA SER A 90 -12.01 19.12 6.20
C SER A 90 -10.99 18.94 7.33
N ARG A 91 -10.62 17.70 7.63
CA ARG A 91 -9.89 17.28 8.83
C ARG A 91 -8.76 16.29 8.54
N ILE A 92 -8.91 15.37 7.58
CA ILE A 92 -7.86 14.40 7.23
C ILE A 92 -6.66 15.11 6.62
N GLY A 93 -5.44 14.69 6.99
CA GLY A 93 -4.23 15.15 6.33
C GLY A 93 -4.16 14.65 4.90
N LEU A 94 -3.59 15.44 3.99
CA LEU A 94 -3.43 15.07 2.58
C LEU A 94 -1.94 15.09 2.25
N ALA A 95 -1.39 13.96 1.81
CA ALA A 95 0.02 13.84 1.46
C ALA A 95 0.20 13.12 0.12
N ALA A 96 1.31 13.42 -0.55
CA ALA A 96 1.72 12.76 -1.76
C ALA A 96 3.20 12.41 -1.72
N THR A 97 3.59 11.40 -2.50
CA THR A 97 4.99 11.17 -2.82
C THR A 97 5.52 12.36 -3.62
N ALA A 98 6.65 12.90 -3.18
CA ALA A 98 7.46 13.82 -3.95
C ALA A 98 8.86 13.21 -4.07
N SER A 99 9.41 13.16 -5.27
CA SER A 99 10.75 12.60 -5.47
C SER A 99 11.83 13.54 -4.93
N THR A 100 12.73 13.02 -4.10
CA THR A 100 13.92 13.76 -3.62
C THR A 100 14.97 14.00 -4.69
N THR A 101 14.83 13.38 -5.87
CA THR A 101 15.53 13.82 -7.09
C THR A 101 15.33 15.33 -7.33
N TYR A 102 14.23 15.90 -6.81
CA TYR A 102 13.89 17.32 -6.90
C TYR A 102 13.44 17.96 -5.56
N SER A 103 13.70 17.34 -4.39
CA SER A 103 13.20 17.80 -3.07
C SER A 103 14.10 17.39 -1.89
N GLU A 104 14.12 18.19 -0.81
CA GLU A 104 15.07 18.06 0.32
C GLU A 104 14.75 16.90 1.30
N PRO A 105 15.72 16.02 1.68
CA PRO A 105 15.49 14.77 2.42
C PRO A 105 15.00 14.89 3.88
N PHE A 106 15.25 16.00 4.56
CA PHE A 106 14.99 16.12 6.01
C PHE A 106 13.50 15.94 6.39
N HIS A 107 12.58 16.28 5.49
CA HIS A 107 11.14 16.17 5.73
C HIS A 107 10.61 14.73 5.67
N VAL A 108 11.34 13.81 5.04
CA VAL A 108 10.93 12.40 4.85
C VAL A 108 11.24 11.55 6.09
N ALA A 109 12.26 11.90 6.86
CA ALA A 109 12.79 11.05 7.94
C ALA A 109 11.99 11.08 9.26
N ARG A 110 10.95 11.92 9.41
CA ARG A 110 10.40 12.28 10.73
C ARG A 110 9.16 11.48 11.18
N MET A 111 8.68 10.48 10.43
CA MET A 111 7.54 9.63 10.83
C MET A 111 7.72 8.21 10.28
N PHE A 112 7.78 7.20 11.15
CA PHE A 112 7.90 5.80 10.75
C PHE A 112 6.52 5.13 10.81
N LEU A 113 5.86 5.04 9.65
CA LEU A 113 4.59 4.34 9.48
C LEU A 113 4.81 3.19 8.48
N PRO A 114 5.06 1.95 8.93
CA PRO A 114 5.13 0.81 8.02
C PRO A 114 3.81 0.62 7.27
N GLY A 115 3.93 0.27 5.99
CA GLY A 115 2.79 -0.17 5.19
C GLY A 115 2.38 -1.59 5.57
N ILE A 116 1.08 -1.82 5.73
CA ILE A 116 0.49 -3.16 5.92
C ILE A 116 -0.68 -3.34 4.96
N MET A 117 -0.91 -4.58 4.53
CA MET A 117 -2.05 -4.96 3.70
C MET A 117 -3.02 -5.81 4.52
N PRO A 118 -4.02 -5.21 5.17
CA PRO A 118 -5.02 -5.98 5.89
C PRO A 118 -6.04 -6.60 4.94
N ILE A 119 -6.31 -7.90 5.13
CA ILE A 119 -7.41 -8.63 4.50
C ILE A 119 -8.31 -9.08 5.64
N VAL A 120 -9.48 -8.44 5.75
CA VAL A 120 -10.34 -8.52 6.93
C VAL A 120 -11.69 -9.09 6.55
N ALA A 121 -12.17 -10.03 7.36
CA ALA A 121 -13.55 -10.51 7.34
C ALA A 121 -14.04 -10.69 8.79
N ASP A 122 -15.30 -11.12 8.98
CA ASP A 122 -15.85 -11.32 10.32
C ASP A 122 -15.13 -12.47 11.07
N THR A 123 -14.62 -13.48 10.34
CA THR A 123 -13.83 -14.59 10.88
C THR A 123 -12.47 -14.77 10.19
N ASP A 124 -11.52 -15.41 10.88
CA ASP A 124 -10.20 -15.74 10.30
C ASP A 124 -10.32 -16.65 9.06
N SER A 125 -11.29 -17.57 9.06
CA SER A 125 -11.54 -18.48 7.93
C SER A 125 -12.04 -17.73 6.70
N GLU A 126 -12.94 -16.76 6.86
CA GLU A 126 -13.45 -15.95 5.76
C GLU A 126 -12.36 -15.03 5.21
N ALA A 127 -11.52 -14.46 6.08
CA ALA A 127 -10.40 -13.62 5.65
C ALA A 127 -9.37 -14.41 4.83
N ARG A 128 -9.10 -15.67 5.21
CA ARG A 128 -8.24 -16.58 4.43
C ARG A 128 -8.88 -16.97 3.11
N ALA A 129 -10.19 -17.23 3.09
CA ALA A 129 -10.90 -17.51 1.85
C ALA A 129 -10.84 -16.32 0.88
N LEU A 130 -10.98 -15.10 1.40
CA LEU A 130 -10.84 -13.86 0.62
C LEU A 130 -9.40 -13.66 0.11
N GLU A 131 -8.38 -13.99 0.90
CA GLU A 131 -6.98 -13.93 0.45
C GLU A 131 -6.71 -14.94 -0.67
N GLU A 132 -7.21 -16.17 -0.55
CA GLU A 132 -7.08 -17.19 -1.59
C GLU A 132 -7.83 -16.78 -2.87
N GLU A 133 -9.04 -16.21 -2.73
CA GLU A 133 -9.78 -15.65 -3.87
C GLU A 133 -8.96 -14.56 -4.57
N LEU A 134 -8.43 -13.59 -3.83
CA LEU A 134 -7.58 -12.52 -4.38
C LEU A 134 -6.35 -13.10 -5.09
N ARG A 135 -5.66 -14.04 -4.45
CA ARG A 135 -4.49 -14.74 -5.01
C ARG A 135 -4.83 -15.43 -6.33
N SER A 136 -6.00 -16.07 -6.43
CA SER A 136 -6.45 -16.73 -7.67
C SER A 136 -6.66 -15.77 -8.84
N LEU A 137 -6.84 -14.47 -8.58
CA LEU A 137 -7.01 -13.42 -9.59
C LEU A 137 -5.68 -12.85 -10.11
N VAL A 138 -4.54 -13.21 -9.50
CA VAL A 138 -3.21 -12.72 -9.89
C VAL A 138 -2.84 -13.24 -11.28
N HIS A 139 -2.49 -12.32 -12.18
CA HIS A 139 -1.91 -12.71 -13.46
C HIS A 139 -0.49 -13.28 -13.24
N PRO A 140 -0.13 -14.44 -13.81
CA PRO A 140 1.15 -15.12 -13.52
C PRO A 140 2.40 -14.26 -13.72
N VAL A 141 2.36 -13.32 -14.67
CA VAL A 141 3.50 -12.44 -15.02
C VAL A 141 3.52 -11.13 -14.21
N ALA A 142 2.47 -10.81 -13.46
CA ALA A 142 2.34 -9.52 -12.77
C ALA A 142 3.45 -9.30 -11.72
N GLY A 143 3.89 -10.36 -11.02
CA GLY A 143 5.00 -10.25 -10.09
C GLY A 143 6.32 -9.95 -10.79
N LEU A 144 6.63 -10.72 -11.84
CA LEU A 144 7.88 -10.60 -12.59
C LEU A 144 8.09 -9.20 -13.16
N THR A 145 7.04 -8.61 -13.70
CA THR A 145 7.05 -7.24 -14.22
C THR A 145 7.37 -6.21 -13.12
N PHE A 146 6.94 -6.43 -11.87
CA PHE A 146 7.08 -5.45 -10.76
C PHE A 146 8.46 -5.58 -10.16
N MET A 147 8.85 -6.83 -9.94
CA MET A 147 10.16 -7.22 -9.48
C MET A 147 11.22 -6.70 -10.45
N SER A 148 11.07 -6.93 -11.76
CA SER A 148 12.06 -6.52 -12.77
C SER A 148 12.30 -5.02 -12.76
N ALA A 149 11.22 -4.23 -12.75
CA ALA A 149 11.30 -2.78 -12.67
C ALA A 149 11.92 -2.29 -11.37
N SER A 150 11.50 -2.84 -10.22
CA SER A 150 11.94 -2.39 -8.91
C SER A 150 13.39 -2.77 -8.59
N MET A 151 13.87 -3.90 -9.14
CA MET A 151 15.24 -4.38 -8.97
C MET A 151 16.19 -3.93 -10.10
N ASN A 152 15.63 -3.35 -11.16
CA ASN A 152 16.32 -2.98 -12.40
C ASN A 152 17.10 -4.15 -13.03
N TYR A 153 16.43 -5.29 -13.14
CA TYR A 153 16.94 -6.52 -13.76
C TYR A 153 15.80 -7.23 -14.47
N ASP A 154 16.01 -7.65 -15.72
CA ASP A 154 14.98 -8.30 -16.52
C ASP A 154 14.84 -9.80 -16.18
N LEU A 155 13.75 -10.16 -15.50
CA LEU A 155 13.43 -11.56 -15.16
C LEU A 155 12.89 -12.37 -16.34
N ALA A 156 12.53 -11.75 -17.48
CA ALA A 156 12.10 -12.49 -18.68
C ALA A 156 13.22 -13.38 -19.26
N LYS A 157 14.47 -13.14 -18.85
CA LYS A 157 15.64 -13.96 -19.19
C LYS A 157 15.59 -15.36 -18.60
N HIS A 158 14.68 -15.62 -17.65
CA HIS A 158 14.62 -16.86 -16.89
C HIS A 158 13.24 -17.54 -17.07
N PRO A 159 13.19 -18.88 -17.25
CA PRO A 159 11.92 -19.60 -17.34
C PRO A 159 11.13 -19.52 -16.04
N VAL A 160 9.82 -19.34 -16.12
CA VAL A 160 8.94 -19.23 -14.94
C VAL A 160 8.87 -20.53 -14.14
N ASP A 161 8.98 -21.68 -14.79
CA ASP A 161 8.95 -23.00 -14.15
C ASP A 161 10.32 -23.44 -13.61
N ALA A 162 11.36 -22.61 -13.77
CA ALA A 162 12.69 -22.89 -13.24
C ALA A 162 12.84 -22.38 -11.80
N PRO A 163 13.81 -22.91 -11.03
CA PRO A 163 14.17 -22.36 -9.72
C PRO A 163 14.50 -20.86 -9.81
N VAL A 164 14.20 -20.11 -8.74
CA VAL A 164 14.52 -18.67 -8.66
C VAL A 164 16.02 -18.43 -8.91
N PRO A 165 16.39 -17.57 -9.88
CA PRO A 165 17.78 -17.32 -10.20
C PRO A 165 18.43 -16.41 -9.14
N ASP A 166 19.66 -16.72 -8.72
CA ASP A 166 20.42 -15.86 -7.82
C ASP A 166 21.05 -14.69 -8.57
N VAL A 167 20.27 -13.61 -8.73
CA VAL A 167 20.68 -12.40 -9.45
C VAL A 167 21.08 -11.26 -8.50
N ARG A 168 21.24 -11.56 -7.20
CA ARG A 168 21.44 -10.54 -6.14
C ARG A 168 22.67 -9.65 -6.36
N SER A 169 23.72 -10.19 -6.95
CA SER A 169 24.94 -9.43 -7.31
C SER A 169 24.75 -8.49 -8.50
N GLU A 170 23.73 -8.68 -9.32
CA GLU A 170 23.50 -7.92 -10.56
C GLU A 170 22.49 -6.78 -10.40
N LEU A 171 21.81 -6.72 -9.25
CA LEU A 171 20.75 -5.74 -8.99
C LEU A 171 21.27 -4.30 -8.95
N ARG A 172 20.60 -3.42 -9.70
CA ARG A 172 20.87 -1.97 -9.73
C ARG A 172 19.75 -1.12 -9.14
N GLY A 173 18.61 -1.74 -8.79
CA GLY A 173 17.46 -1.13 -8.15
C GLY A 173 17.44 -1.35 -6.63
N SER A 174 16.28 -1.74 -6.10
CA SER A 174 16.01 -1.89 -4.66
C SER A 174 16.75 -3.09 -4.02
N LYS A 175 18.08 -3.04 -4.01
CA LYS A 175 18.96 -4.17 -3.64
C LYS A 175 18.62 -4.79 -2.29
N GLY A 176 18.49 -3.99 -1.23
CA GLY A 176 18.20 -4.52 0.11
C GLY A 176 16.87 -5.29 0.20
N ARG A 177 15.83 -4.83 -0.49
CA ARG A 177 14.53 -5.54 -0.56
C ARG A 177 14.67 -6.87 -1.29
N PHE A 178 15.31 -6.85 -2.45
CA PHE A 178 15.40 -8.03 -3.30
C PHE A 178 16.47 -9.04 -2.86
N ASP A 179 17.47 -8.62 -2.08
CA ASP A 179 18.38 -9.55 -1.40
C ASP A 179 17.59 -10.46 -0.44
N TYR A 180 16.61 -9.90 0.30
CA TYR A 180 15.69 -10.66 1.15
C TYR A 180 14.71 -11.50 0.34
N VAL A 181 13.98 -10.88 -0.61
CA VAL A 181 12.94 -11.57 -1.40
C VAL A 181 13.52 -12.75 -2.19
N ILE A 182 14.64 -12.55 -2.91
CA ILE A 182 15.29 -13.59 -3.71
C ILE A 182 15.94 -14.63 -2.79
N GLY A 183 16.64 -14.18 -1.74
CA GLY A 183 17.30 -15.09 -0.80
C GLY A 183 16.32 -16.06 -0.14
N HIS A 184 15.21 -15.54 0.38
CA HIS A 184 14.18 -16.35 1.03
C HIS A 184 13.47 -17.30 0.05
N ALA A 185 13.25 -16.86 -1.20
CA ALA A 185 12.66 -17.73 -2.23
C ALA A 185 13.59 -18.88 -2.63
N ILE A 186 14.89 -18.62 -2.75
CA ILE A 186 15.91 -19.65 -3.01
C ILE A 186 15.98 -20.66 -1.85
N GLU A 187 15.98 -20.19 -0.61
CA GLU A 187 15.99 -21.06 0.59
C GLU A 187 14.78 -22.00 0.63
N ARG A 188 13.61 -21.53 0.17
CA ARG A 188 12.37 -22.32 0.09
C ARG A 188 12.31 -23.24 -1.13
N GLY A 189 13.21 -23.08 -2.11
CA GLY A 189 13.25 -23.91 -3.32
C GLY A 189 12.05 -23.74 -4.25
N ILE A 190 11.42 -22.56 -4.24
CA ILE A 190 10.27 -22.28 -5.12
C ILE A 190 10.71 -21.92 -6.55
N THR A 191 9.79 -22.04 -7.48
CA THR A 191 9.95 -21.60 -8.87
C THR A 191 9.84 -20.09 -9.00
N LEU A 192 10.36 -19.54 -10.10
CA LEU A 192 10.24 -18.13 -10.42
C LEU A 192 8.76 -17.70 -10.58
N GLY A 193 7.90 -18.57 -11.11
CA GLY A 193 6.46 -18.36 -11.24
C GLY A 193 5.74 -18.28 -9.88
N GLU A 194 6.08 -19.17 -8.94
CA GLU A 194 5.54 -19.12 -7.58
C GLU A 194 5.96 -17.83 -6.86
N LEU A 195 7.23 -17.43 -6.99
CA LEU A 195 7.71 -16.15 -6.46
C LEU A 195 6.98 -14.96 -7.08
N ALA A 196 6.67 -15.02 -8.38
CA ALA A 196 5.92 -13.97 -9.05
C ALA A 196 4.52 -13.80 -8.47
N VAL A 197 3.79 -14.91 -8.26
CA VAL A 197 2.45 -14.86 -7.67
C VAL A 197 2.51 -14.34 -6.24
N GLU A 198 3.45 -14.85 -5.44
CA GLU A 198 3.64 -14.41 -4.04
C GLU A 198 3.98 -12.92 -3.94
N TYR A 199 4.92 -12.45 -4.77
CA TYR A 199 5.31 -11.05 -4.78
C TYR A 199 4.17 -10.16 -5.28
N ALA A 200 3.39 -10.59 -6.28
CA ALA A 200 2.26 -9.82 -6.79
C ALA A 200 1.11 -9.69 -5.78
N ALA A 201 0.94 -10.66 -4.88
CA ALA A 201 -0.10 -10.65 -3.86
C ALA A 201 0.12 -9.54 -2.82
N SER A 202 1.37 -9.30 -2.40
CA SER A 202 1.68 -8.41 -1.28
C SER A 202 2.67 -7.28 -1.60
N LEU A 203 3.40 -7.35 -2.71
CA LEU A 203 4.56 -6.51 -3.04
C LEU A 203 5.63 -6.51 -1.94
N SER A 204 5.75 -7.64 -1.22
CA SER A 204 6.61 -7.80 -0.05
C SER A 204 6.23 -6.91 1.15
N PHE A 205 5.02 -6.35 1.18
CA PHE A 205 4.45 -5.78 2.40
C PHE A 205 3.87 -6.87 3.30
N PRO A 206 3.88 -6.68 4.63
CA PRO A 206 3.19 -7.56 5.57
C PRO A 206 1.69 -7.65 5.25
N MET A 207 1.19 -8.86 5.01
CA MET A 207 -0.25 -9.14 4.90
C MET A 207 -0.80 -9.55 6.27
N LEU A 208 -1.79 -8.83 6.76
CA LEU A 208 -2.49 -9.14 8.01
C LEU A 208 -3.85 -9.72 7.65
N VAL A 209 -3.94 -11.05 7.61
CA VAL A 209 -5.13 -11.78 7.15
C VAL A 209 -5.86 -12.34 8.37
N GLY A 210 -7.08 -11.87 8.63
CA GLY A 210 -7.86 -12.41 9.74
C GLY A 210 -9.11 -11.63 10.10
N SER A 211 -9.72 -12.08 11.20
CA SER A 211 -10.79 -11.38 11.90
C SER A 211 -10.33 -10.01 12.42
N PRO A 212 -11.24 -9.14 12.85
CA PRO A 212 -10.88 -7.80 13.31
C PRO A 212 -9.98 -7.85 14.53
N LYS A 213 -10.22 -8.84 15.41
CA LYS A 213 -9.39 -9.13 16.58
C LYS A 213 -7.99 -9.55 16.16
N THR A 214 -7.86 -10.49 15.22
CA THR A 214 -6.55 -10.99 14.74
C THR A 214 -5.72 -9.87 14.15
N VAL A 215 -6.31 -9.03 13.29
CA VAL A 215 -5.61 -7.90 12.68
C VAL A 215 -5.24 -6.84 13.73
N ALA A 216 -6.14 -6.53 14.67
CA ALA A 216 -5.85 -5.61 15.76
C ALA A 216 -4.76 -6.14 16.71
N ASP A 217 -4.72 -7.44 17.02
CA ASP A 217 -3.69 -8.09 17.86
C ASP A 217 -2.29 -7.93 17.21
N GLU A 218 -2.19 -8.13 15.90
CA GLU A 218 -0.95 -7.94 15.13
C GLU A 218 -0.48 -6.48 15.16
N MET A 219 -1.38 -5.54 14.86
CA MET A 219 -1.10 -4.10 14.89
C MET A 219 -0.68 -3.63 16.29
N GLU A 220 -1.40 -4.08 17.33
CA GLU A 220 -1.09 -3.78 18.73
C GLU A 220 0.25 -4.33 19.16
N ARG A 221 0.61 -5.56 18.74
CA ARG A 221 1.91 -6.14 19.06
C ARG A 221 3.04 -5.26 18.53
N TRP A 222 2.95 -4.84 17.27
CA TRP A 222 3.98 -4.00 16.64
C TRP A 222 4.06 -2.63 17.30
N TYR A 223 2.91 -2.02 17.59
CA TYR A 223 2.83 -0.72 18.27
C TYR A 223 3.41 -0.77 19.69
N SER A 224 2.94 -1.72 20.51
CA SER A 224 3.36 -1.86 21.92
C SER A 224 4.82 -2.29 22.07
N ALA A 225 5.38 -2.99 21.09
CA ALA A 225 6.80 -3.33 21.04
C ALA A 225 7.69 -2.16 20.59
N GLY A 226 7.13 -0.99 20.25
CA GLY A 226 7.86 0.14 19.70
C GLY A 226 8.38 -0.07 18.28
N GLY A 227 7.81 -1.05 17.55
CA GLY A 227 8.18 -1.37 16.17
C GLY A 227 7.52 -0.45 15.13
N ALA A 228 6.49 0.32 15.54
CA ALA A 228 5.79 1.28 14.68
C ALA A 228 5.08 2.37 15.51
N ASP A 229 5.02 3.61 15.00
CA ASP A 229 4.20 4.69 15.59
C ASP A 229 2.75 4.70 15.05
N GLY A 230 2.52 3.92 14.00
CA GLY A 230 1.26 3.78 13.29
C GLY A 230 1.47 3.03 11.97
N PHE A 231 0.47 3.01 11.11
CA PHE A 231 0.50 2.20 9.89
C PHE A 231 -0.05 2.95 8.68
N VAL A 232 0.56 2.69 7.52
CA VAL A 232 -0.06 3.00 6.23
C VAL A 232 -0.91 1.79 5.84
N ILE A 233 -2.22 1.96 5.83
CA ILE A 233 -3.17 0.93 5.44
C ILE A 233 -3.23 0.87 3.93
N MET A 234 -2.77 -0.25 3.39
CA MET A 234 -2.75 -0.55 1.96
C MET A 234 -3.91 -1.52 1.64
N PRO A 235 -5.05 -1.03 1.15
CA PRO A 235 -6.20 -1.89 0.90
C PRO A 235 -5.91 -2.88 -0.24
N ALA A 236 -6.20 -4.17 -0.03
CA ALA A 236 -6.02 -5.19 -1.06
C ALA A 236 -6.84 -4.84 -2.32
N PHE A 237 -8.10 -4.42 -2.16
CA PHE A 237 -8.95 -3.91 -3.24
C PHE A 237 -9.80 -2.73 -2.75
N ALA A 238 -10.12 -1.81 -3.65
CA ALA A 238 -10.90 -0.61 -3.32
C ALA A 238 -12.26 -0.60 -4.04
N PRO A 239 -13.36 -0.16 -3.37
CA PRO A 239 -13.41 0.36 -2.00
C PRO A 239 -13.49 -0.73 -0.91
N GLY A 240 -13.80 -1.98 -1.27
CA GLY A 240 -14.25 -2.98 -0.29
C GLY A 240 -13.31 -3.24 0.88
N SER A 241 -11.99 -3.35 0.68
CA SER A 241 -11.07 -3.54 1.82
C SER A 241 -11.00 -2.31 2.74
N VAL A 242 -11.25 -1.11 2.23
CA VAL A 242 -11.35 0.11 3.05
C VAL A 242 -12.62 0.05 3.90
N ASP A 243 -13.74 -0.32 3.29
CA ASP A 243 -15.02 -0.47 3.99
C ASP A 243 -14.92 -1.54 5.09
N ASP A 244 -14.30 -2.69 4.79
CA ASP A 244 -14.12 -3.77 5.76
C ASP A 244 -13.19 -3.34 6.91
N PHE A 245 -12.05 -2.70 6.61
CA PHE A 245 -11.14 -2.23 7.66
C PHE A 245 -11.78 -1.16 8.57
N THR A 246 -12.48 -0.19 7.98
CA THR A 246 -13.12 0.91 8.73
C THR A 246 -14.32 0.44 9.54
N ARG A 247 -15.12 -0.49 9.02
CA ARG A 247 -16.27 -1.07 9.71
C ARG A 247 -15.87 -2.05 10.81
N LEU A 248 -14.80 -2.81 10.60
CA LEU A 248 -14.45 -3.94 11.47
C LEU A 248 -13.27 -3.65 12.40
N VAL A 249 -12.14 -3.19 11.85
CA VAL A 249 -10.89 -3.07 12.61
C VAL A 249 -10.83 -1.76 13.39
N VAL A 250 -11.28 -0.64 12.81
CA VAL A 250 -11.26 0.67 13.50
C VAL A 250 -12.03 0.63 14.83
N PRO A 251 -13.26 0.09 14.92
CA PRO A 251 -13.97 -0.03 16.20
C PRO A 251 -13.25 -0.91 17.22
N GLU A 252 -12.61 -2.00 16.79
CA GLU A 252 -11.81 -2.88 17.65
C GLU A 252 -10.61 -2.12 18.25
N LEU A 253 -9.88 -1.36 17.43
CA LEU A 253 -8.76 -0.52 17.86
C LEU A 253 -9.21 0.59 18.81
N GLN A 254 -10.39 1.19 18.58
CA GLN A 254 -11.00 2.19 19.46
C GLN A 254 -11.50 1.60 20.78
N ALA A 255 -11.96 0.35 20.79
CA ALA A 255 -12.36 -0.36 22.00
C ALA A 255 -11.15 -0.64 22.90
N ARG A 256 -9.99 -0.91 22.29
CA ARG A 256 -8.70 -1.11 22.98
C ARG A 256 -7.99 0.17 23.40
N GLY A 257 -8.51 1.34 23.01
CA GLY A 257 -7.87 2.63 23.28
C GLY A 257 -6.60 2.89 22.46
N LEU A 258 -6.35 2.10 21.41
CA LEU A 258 -5.19 2.24 20.51
C LEU A 258 -5.41 3.32 19.45
N PHE A 259 -6.67 3.57 19.09
CA PHE A 259 -7.07 4.58 18.11
C PHE A 259 -8.09 5.55 18.67
N ARG A 260 -8.04 6.80 18.20
CA ARG A 260 -8.94 7.87 18.65
C ARG A 260 -10.37 7.65 18.16
N ARG A 261 -11.33 8.20 18.91
CA ARG A 261 -12.76 8.23 18.53
C ARG A 261 -13.18 9.51 17.84
N GLU A 262 -12.49 10.60 18.13
CA GLU A 262 -12.75 11.94 17.58
C GLU A 262 -11.43 12.69 17.41
N TYR A 263 -11.38 13.64 16.48
CA TYR A 263 -10.24 14.54 16.36
C TYR A 263 -10.23 15.58 17.47
N THR A 264 -9.07 15.77 18.09
CA THR A 264 -8.84 16.73 19.17
C THR A 264 -8.19 18.04 18.71
N GLY A 265 -7.81 18.13 17.43
CA GLY A 265 -7.16 19.30 16.83
C GLY A 265 -7.60 19.56 15.39
N THR A 266 -7.15 20.68 14.83
CA THR A 266 -7.57 21.14 13.49
C THR A 266 -6.47 21.04 12.43
N THR A 267 -5.24 20.71 12.83
CA THR A 267 -4.12 20.55 11.91
C THR A 267 -3.49 19.17 12.03
N LEU A 268 -2.84 18.72 10.95
CA LEU A 268 -2.05 17.48 10.95
C LEU A 268 -0.99 17.46 12.07
N ARG A 269 -0.41 18.63 12.38
CA ARG A 269 0.54 18.75 13.50
C ARG A 269 -0.10 18.40 14.84
N ASP A 270 -1.34 18.85 15.06
CA ASP A 270 -2.09 18.57 16.29
C ASP A 270 -2.43 17.08 16.36
N HIS A 271 -2.84 16.47 15.25
CA HIS A 271 -3.18 15.04 15.18
C HIS A 271 -1.98 14.16 15.49
N LEU A 272 -0.77 14.57 15.08
CA LEU A 272 0.49 13.89 15.34
C LEU A 272 1.10 14.22 16.71
N GLY A 273 0.45 15.03 17.55
CA GLY A 273 0.95 15.40 18.88
C GLY A 273 2.24 16.22 18.87
N LEU A 274 2.55 16.89 17.76
CA LEU A 274 3.82 17.58 17.58
C LEU A 274 3.79 19.00 18.18
N LYS A 275 4.77 19.33 19.02
CA LYS A 275 4.92 20.69 19.58
C LYS A 275 5.08 21.73 18.48
N ARG A 276 4.49 22.91 18.67
CA ARG A 276 4.78 24.10 17.83
C ARG A 276 6.17 24.64 18.21
N PRO A 277 7.06 24.89 17.25
CA PRO A 277 8.31 25.60 17.52
C PRO A 277 8.00 26.97 18.13
N ALA A 278 8.83 27.43 19.07
CA ALA A 278 8.73 28.78 19.57
C ALA A 278 8.92 29.75 18.39
N VAL A 279 8.07 30.77 18.30
CA VAL A 279 8.30 31.87 17.38
C VAL A 279 9.56 32.59 17.87
N ALA A 280 10.60 32.64 17.03
CA ALA A 280 11.75 33.48 17.34
C ALA A 280 11.27 34.93 17.37
N THR A 281 11.25 35.53 18.56
CA THR A 281 11.12 36.98 18.69
C THR A 281 12.34 37.62 18.02
N LEU A 282 12.10 38.35 16.94
CA LEU A 282 13.08 39.24 16.31
C LEU A 282 13.38 40.43 17.22
#